data_AF-A0A7C4Y2R1-F1
#
_entry.id   AF-A0A7C4Y2R1-F1
#
_cell.length_a   1.000
_cell.length_b   1.000
_cell.length_c   1.000
_cell.angle_alpha   90.00
_cell.angle_beta   90.00
_cell.angle_gamma   90.00
#
_symmetry.space_group_name_H-M   'P 1'
#
loop_
_entity.id
_entity.type
_entity.pdbx_description
1 polymer ?
#
loop_
_entity_poly.entity_id
_entity_poly.type
_entity_poly.pdbx_seq_one_letter_code
_entity_poly.pdbx_strand_id
1 'polypeptide(L)'
;MRSKREIEDSKFQAGATIVRLSKLKELNYLQNPENTKNEFYKSVFMEFVIELDYLLNLPIFKRVIRKINFNDDIPQFKNDLVGKYDDILSLIKFLRNTLCHATDYKKRYNAKTDQYLAYTFRTYKDFAYSMEGFDQCPYPEEIAVVFGEHVIFINRHIMRIFIDLCNHVLELPDFVAYKNWVK
;
A
#
# COMPACT_ATOMS: atom_id res chain seq x y z
N MET A 1 -10.01 -16.27 25.37
CA MET A 1 -9.53 -15.07 26.09
C MET A 1 -8.03 -15.03 25.90
N ARG A 2 -7.45 -14.00 25.26
CA ARG A 2 -5.98 -13.92 25.07
C ARG A 2 -5.30 -13.66 26.42
N SER A 3 -4.14 -14.24 26.65
CA SER A 3 -3.35 -13.99 27.87
C SER A 3 -2.80 -12.57 27.89
N LYS A 4 -2.49 -12.03 29.07
CA LYS A 4 -1.85 -10.70 29.21
C LYS A 4 -0.55 -10.61 28.40
N ARG A 5 0.25 -11.69 28.42
CA ARG A 5 1.51 -11.80 27.68
C ARG A 5 1.31 -11.70 26.16
N GLU A 6 0.31 -12.39 25.62
CA GLU A 6 0.00 -12.32 24.17
C GLU A 6 -0.40 -10.91 23.71
N ILE A 7 -1.03 -10.13 24.61
CA ILE A 7 -1.41 -8.74 24.33
C ILE A 7 -0.18 -7.84 24.33
N GLU A 8 0.72 -8.00 25.30
CA GLU A 8 1.99 -7.24 25.37
C GLU A 8 2.91 -7.55 24.19
N ASP A 9 3.06 -8.83 23.83
CA ASP A 9 3.85 -9.25 22.67
C ASP A 9 3.30 -8.65 21.38
N SER A 10 1.96 -8.63 21.20
CA SER A 10 1.33 -8.01 20.03
C SER A 10 1.58 -6.50 19.95
N LYS A 11 1.61 -5.80 21.10
CA LYS A 11 1.91 -4.35 21.14
C LYS A 11 3.37 -4.07 20.79
N PHE A 12 4.29 -4.89 21.32
CA PHE A 12 5.70 -4.77 21.00
C PHE A 12 5.97 -4.99 19.51
N GLN A 13 5.39 -6.04 18.92
CA GLN A 13 5.50 -6.31 17.49
C GLN A 13 4.94 -5.17 16.64
N ALA A 14 3.76 -4.65 17.01
CA ALA A 14 3.17 -3.48 16.37
C ALA A 14 4.10 -2.25 16.39
N GLY A 15 4.69 -1.94 17.55
CA GLY A 15 5.61 -0.83 17.70
C GLY A 15 6.86 -1.00 16.84
N ALA A 16 7.43 -2.21 16.80
CA ALA A 16 8.58 -2.52 15.97
C ALA A 16 8.28 -2.35 14.47
N THR A 17 7.12 -2.83 14.01
CA THR A 17 6.71 -2.67 12.60
C THR A 17 6.46 -1.19 12.25
N ILE A 18 5.87 -0.40 13.14
CA ILE A 18 5.70 1.06 12.92
C ILE A 18 7.07 1.74 12.73
N VAL A 19 8.06 1.41 13.57
CA VAL A 19 9.41 1.96 13.44
C VAL A 19 10.05 1.55 12.12
N ARG A 20 9.87 0.29 11.71
CA ARG A 20 10.40 -0.22 10.43
C ARG A 20 9.82 0.53 9.24
N LEU A 21 8.49 0.68 9.18
CA LEU A 21 7.81 1.40 8.11
C LEU A 21 8.16 2.90 8.12
N SER A 22 8.35 3.50 9.29
CA SER A 22 8.78 4.91 9.42
C SER A 22 10.15 5.13 8.80
N LYS A 23 11.11 4.23 9.07
CA LYS A 23 12.43 4.26 8.42
C LYS A 23 12.34 4.12 6.90
N LEU A 24 11.54 3.18 6.40
CA LEU A 24 11.35 3.03 4.95
C LEU A 24 10.76 4.29 4.30
N LYS A 25 9.83 4.96 4.99
CA LYS A 25 9.27 6.25 4.56
C LYS A 25 10.33 7.35 4.57
N GLU A 26 11.12 7.49 5.64
CA GLU A 26 12.16 8.52 5.81
C GLU A 26 13.25 8.47 4.75
N LEU A 27 13.61 7.26 4.29
CA LEU A 27 14.56 7.07 3.19
C LEU A 27 14.07 7.68 1.87
N ASN A 28 12.79 8.06 1.77
CA ASN A 28 12.14 8.55 0.57
C ASN A 28 12.33 7.66 -0.66
N TYR A 29 12.65 6.38 -0.44
CA TYR A 29 13.06 5.47 -1.51
C TYR A 29 11.90 5.16 -2.45
N LEU A 30 10.69 4.99 -1.89
CA LEU A 30 9.44 4.74 -2.62
C LEU A 30 8.78 6.01 -3.18
N GLN A 31 9.31 7.18 -2.85
CA GLN A 31 8.80 8.48 -3.28
C GLN A 31 9.67 9.10 -4.37
N ASN A 32 10.88 8.56 -4.60
CA ASN A 32 11.80 9.02 -5.62
C ASN A 32 11.54 8.30 -6.96
N PRO A 33 11.10 9.01 -8.02
CA PRO A 33 10.79 8.44 -9.32
C PRO A 33 11.97 7.70 -9.97
N GLU A 34 13.20 8.16 -9.75
CA GLU A 34 14.40 7.55 -10.33
C GLU A 34 14.65 6.14 -9.80
N ASN A 35 14.17 5.84 -8.60
CA ASN A 35 14.33 4.52 -8.00
C ASN A 35 13.40 3.48 -8.63
N THR A 36 12.36 3.87 -9.38
CA THR A 36 11.38 2.93 -9.97
C THR A 36 12.01 1.92 -10.93
N LYS A 37 13.15 2.27 -11.52
CA LYS A 37 13.95 1.41 -12.41
C LYS A 37 14.91 0.48 -11.66
N ASN A 38 15.11 0.70 -10.36
CA ASN A 38 16.00 -0.11 -9.54
C ASN A 38 15.35 -1.47 -9.22
N GLU A 39 16.12 -2.55 -9.31
CA GLU A 39 15.65 -3.90 -9.01
C GLU A 39 15.13 -4.04 -7.55
N PHE A 40 15.70 -3.29 -6.62
CA PHE A 40 15.29 -3.29 -5.21
C PHE A 40 13.97 -2.54 -4.97
N TYR A 41 13.50 -1.70 -5.90
CA TYR A 41 12.26 -0.94 -5.72
C TYR A 41 11.06 -1.84 -5.45
N LYS A 42 10.97 -2.93 -6.20
CA LYS A 42 9.90 -3.93 -6.02
C LYS A 42 9.98 -4.55 -4.64
N SER A 43 11.18 -4.94 -4.21
CA SER A 43 11.41 -5.58 -2.91
C SER A 43 11.05 -4.66 -1.74
N VAL A 44 11.48 -3.40 -1.81
CA VAL A 44 11.14 -2.39 -0.78
C VAL A 44 9.64 -2.13 -0.74
N PHE A 45 8.99 -2.02 -1.90
CA PHE A 45 7.54 -1.84 -1.95
C PHE A 45 6.77 -3.05 -1.42
N MET A 46 7.20 -4.27 -1.76
CA MET A 46 6.63 -5.50 -1.23
C MET A 46 6.75 -5.59 0.29
N GLU A 47 7.94 -5.29 0.82
CA GLU A 47 8.18 -5.24 2.27
C GLU A 47 7.24 -4.24 2.93
N PHE A 48 7.13 -3.02 2.39
CA PHE A 48 6.25 -2.00 2.91
C PHE A 48 4.78 -2.46 2.97
N VAL A 49 4.28 -3.06 1.88
CA VAL A 49 2.90 -3.55 1.79
C VAL A 49 2.65 -4.74 2.73
N ILE A 50 3.61 -5.66 2.88
CA ILE A 50 3.48 -6.81 3.80
C ILE A 50 3.40 -6.34 5.26
N GLU A 51 4.31 -5.45 5.65
CA GLU A 51 4.36 -4.91 7.01
C GLU A 51 3.11 -4.05 7.30
N LEU A 52 2.61 -3.31 6.30
CA LEU A 52 1.36 -2.56 6.42
C LEU A 52 0.13 -3.50 6.54
N ASP A 53 0.04 -4.57 5.74
CA ASP A 53 -1.03 -5.58 5.89
C ASP A 53 -1.02 -6.21 7.29
N TYR A 54 0.17 -6.54 7.78
CA TYR A 54 0.35 -7.06 9.14
C TYR A 54 -0.21 -6.11 10.20
N LEU A 55 0.20 -4.82 10.18
CA LEU A 55 -0.32 -3.81 11.11
C LEU A 55 -1.83 -3.66 11.01
N LEU A 56 -2.38 -3.61 9.79
CA LEU A 56 -3.82 -3.40 9.60
C LEU A 56 -4.66 -4.59 10.10
N ASN A 57 -4.10 -5.80 10.10
CA ASN A 57 -4.80 -6.98 10.61
C ASN A 57 -4.69 -7.17 12.12
N LEU A 58 -3.79 -6.46 12.79
CA LEU A 58 -3.63 -6.57 14.24
C LEU A 58 -4.88 -6.03 14.98
N PRO A 59 -5.40 -6.75 15.99
CA PRO A 59 -6.67 -6.40 16.64
C PRO A 59 -6.74 -5.00 17.24
N ILE A 60 -5.60 -4.48 17.72
CA ILE A 60 -5.51 -3.13 18.30
C ILE A 60 -5.76 -2.03 17.26
N PHE A 61 -5.45 -2.29 15.99
CA PHE A 61 -5.65 -1.36 14.88
C PHE A 61 -7.02 -1.48 14.24
N LYS A 62 -7.73 -2.61 14.37
CA LYS A 62 -9.07 -2.78 13.76
C LYS A 62 -10.07 -1.69 14.16
N ARG A 63 -9.97 -1.15 15.38
CA ARG A 63 -10.82 -0.03 15.83
C ARG A 63 -10.39 1.31 15.26
N VAL A 64 -9.10 1.48 15.02
CA VAL A 64 -8.51 2.69 14.43
C VAL A 64 -8.81 2.75 12.95
N ILE A 65 -8.65 1.64 12.23
CA ILE A 65 -8.86 1.53 10.78
C ILE A 65 -10.28 1.93 10.37
N ARG A 66 -11.29 1.65 11.21
CA ARG A 66 -12.67 2.10 10.96
C ARG A 66 -12.82 3.63 10.89
N LYS A 67 -11.86 4.39 11.41
CA LYS A 67 -11.82 5.86 11.33
C LYS A 67 -11.09 6.36 10.08
N ILE A 68 -10.34 5.49 9.42
CA ILE A 68 -9.57 5.80 8.23
C ILE A 68 -10.51 5.58 7.02
N ASN A 69 -11.24 6.63 6.60
CA ASN A 69 -12.18 6.57 5.48
C ASN A 69 -11.53 7.16 4.21
N PHE A 70 -11.39 6.35 3.16
CA PHE A 70 -10.68 6.70 1.91
C PHE A 70 -11.52 6.44 0.65
N ASN A 71 -12.85 6.41 0.80
CA ASN A 71 -13.73 6.04 -0.30
C ASN A 71 -13.65 6.99 -1.51
N ASP A 72 -13.17 8.22 -1.30
CA ASP A 72 -13.09 9.26 -2.34
C ASP A 72 -11.84 9.12 -3.24
N ASP A 73 -10.77 8.49 -2.73
CA ASP A 73 -9.48 8.34 -3.42
C ASP A 73 -9.16 6.88 -3.80
N ILE A 74 -10.02 5.93 -3.44
CA ILE A 74 -9.88 4.54 -3.88
C ILE A 74 -10.35 4.43 -5.34
N PRO A 75 -9.50 3.98 -6.29
CA PRO A 75 -9.91 3.76 -7.67
C PRO A 75 -11.08 2.76 -7.72
N GLN A 76 -12.29 3.25 -8.00
CA GLN A 76 -13.43 2.39 -8.21
C GLN A 76 -13.30 1.73 -9.59
N PHE A 77 -12.84 0.49 -9.60
CA PHE A 77 -12.68 -0.27 -10.83
C PHE A 77 -14.06 -0.63 -11.38
N LYS A 78 -14.45 0.05 -12.47
CA LYS A 78 -15.81 0.00 -13.04
C LYS A 78 -16.17 -1.37 -13.63
N ASN A 79 -15.18 -2.18 -14.02
CA ASN A 79 -15.38 -3.47 -14.65
C ASN A 79 -14.53 -4.52 -13.94
N ASP A 80 -15.18 -5.38 -13.16
CA ASP A 80 -14.85 -6.79 -12.91
C ASP A 80 -15.18 -7.22 -11.48
N LEU A 81 -15.88 -8.34 -11.39
CA LEU A 81 -16.20 -9.12 -10.18
C LEU A 81 -14.96 -9.63 -9.41
N VAL A 82 -13.73 -9.34 -9.87
CA VAL A 82 -12.49 -10.01 -9.46
C VAL A 82 -11.63 -9.19 -8.47
N GLY A 83 -12.16 -8.10 -7.93
CA GLY A 83 -11.42 -7.34 -6.92
C GLY A 83 -12.05 -6.01 -6.58
N LYS A 84 -13.32 -6.03 -6.16
CA LYS A 84 -13.88 -4.87 -5.48
C LYS A 84 -13.28 -4.83 -4.08
N TYR A 85 -12.48 -3.81 -3.81
CA TYR A 85 -12.09 -3.47 -2.44
C TYR A 85 -12.95 -2.29 -2.01
N ASP A 86 -13.71 -2.50 -0.95
CA ASP A 86 -14.65 -1.52 -0.42
C ASP A 86 -14.00 -0.66 0.68
N ASP A 87 -12.78 -1.03 1.12
CA ASP A 87 -12.03 -0.35 2.17
C ASP A 87 -10.51 -0.54 2.04
N ILE A 88 -9.77 0.16 2.90
CA ILE A 88 -8.29 0.11 2.94
C ILE A 88 -7.75 -1.28 3.24
N LEU A 89 -8.42 -2.02 4.12
CA LEU A 89 -7.98 -3.35 4.53
C LEU A 89 -8.04 -4.31 3.33
N SER A 90 -9.15 -4.29 2.59
CA SER A 90 -9.33 -5.07 1.38
C SER A 90 -8.37 -4.63 0.27
N LEU A 91 -8.07 -3.33 0.13
CA LEU A 91 -7.07 -2.80 -0.80
C LEU A 91 -5.65 -3.33 -0.50
N ILE A 92 -5.17 -3.16 0.73
CA ILE A 92 -3.81 -3.57 1.09
C ILE A 92 -3.67 -5.09 1.03
N LYS A 93 -4.68 -5.85 1.47
CA LYS A 93 -4.70 -7.30 1.34
C LYS A 93 -4.66 -7.74 -0.13
N PHE A 94 -5.46 -7.09 -0.97
CA PHE A 94 -5.44 -7.32 -2.42
C PHE A 94 -4.05 -7.06 -3.00
N LEU A 95 -3.44 -5.91 -2.65
CA LEU A 95 -2.14 -5.51 -3.17
C LEU A 95 -1.02 -6.45 -2.72
N ARG A 96 -0.94 -6.75 -1.41
CA ARG A 96 0.01 -7.73 -0.86
C ARG A 96 -0.05 -9.01 -1.66
N ASN A 97 -1.25 -9.48 -1.93
CA ASN A 97 -1.44 -10.83 -2.37
C ASN A 97 -1.44 -10.98 -3.90
N THR A 98 -1.60 -9.86 -4.62
CA THR A 98 -1.15 -9.66 -6.00
C THR A 98 0.39 -9.65 -6.13
N LEU A 99 1.09 -8.96 -5.22
CA LEU A 99 2.56 -8.85 -5.24
C LEU A 99 3.26 -10.18 -4.87
N CYS A 100 2.79 -10.85 -3.82
CA CYS A 100 3.41 -12.05 -3.25
C CYS A 100 2.98 -13.36 -3.91
N HIS A 101 1.77 -13.44 -4.47
CA HIS A 101 1.24 -14.63 -5.12
C HIS A 101 1.05 -14.39 -6.61
N ALA A 102 2.17 -14.08 -7.28
CA ALA A 102 2.25 -13.95 -8.74
C ALA A 102 1.82 -15.21 -9.53
N THR A 103 1.34 -16.26 -8.86
CA THR A 103 0.93 -17.54 -9.45
C THR A 103 -0.52 -17.55 -9.96
N ASP A 104 -1.46 -16.81 -9.36
CA ASP A 104 -2.86 -16.79 -9.84
C ASP A 104 -3.15 -15.62 -10.80
N TYR A 105 -2.31 -14.59 -10.79
CA TYR A 105 -2.39 -13.44 -11.70
C TYR A 105 -1.66 -13.63 -13.03
N LYS A 106 -1.00 -14.77 -13.23
CA LYS A 106 -0.12 -15.11 -14.36
C LYS A 106 -0.78 -15.18 -15.74
N LYS A 107 -2.06 -14.81 -15.90
CA LYS A 107 -2.77 -14.87 -17.19
C LYS A 107 -3.75 -13.73 -17.44
N ARG A 108 -3.61 -12.56 -16.80
CA ARG A 108 -4.31 -11.39 -17.34
C ARG A 108 -3.45 -10.89 -18.49
N TYR A 109 -3.74 -11.41 -19.67
CA TYR A 109 -3.28 -10.86 -20.93
C TYR A 109 -4.22 -9.70 -21.24
N ASN A 110 -3.69 -8.49 -21.41
CA ASN A 110 -4.51 -7.41 -21.93
C ASN A 110 -4.57 -7.57 -23.46
N ALA A 111 -5.70 -8.09 -23.96
CA ALA A 111 -5.89 -8.31 -25.39
C ALA A 111 -5.92 -7.04 -26.23
N LYS A 112 -6.16 -5.87 -25.62
CA LYS A 112 -6.11 -4.58 -26.33
C LYS A 112 -4.69 -4.07 -26.49
N THR A 113 -3.78 -4.44 -25.58
CA THR A 113 -2.39 -3.93 -25.56
C THR A 113 -1.34 -5.01 -25.80
N ASP A 114 -1.74 -6.26 -26.05
CA ASP A 114 -0.89 -7.43 -26.27
C ASP A 114 0.20 -7.64 -25.19
N GLN A 115 -0.12 -7.28 -23.95
CA GLN A 115 0.85 -7.27 -22.85
C GLN A 115 0.45 -8.22 -21.71
N TYR A 116 1.44 -8.91 -21.17
CA TYR A 116 1.32 -9.65 -19.93
C TYR A 116 1.22 -8.66 -18.77
N LEU A 117 0.15 -8.75 -17.99
CA LEU A 117 -0.13 -7.86 -16.86
C LEU A 117 0.69 -8.22 -15.62
N ALA A 118 2.01 -8.28 -15.77
CA ALA A 118 2.92 -8.19 -14.63
C ALA A 118 2.77 -6.80 -14.01
N TYR A 119 2.87 -6.70 -12.68
CA TYR A 119 2.81 -5.38 -12.05
C TYR A 119 4.06 -4.56 -12.40
N THR A 120 3.85 -3.30 -12.76
CA THR A 120 4.92 -2.36 -13.12
C THR A 120 4.82 -1.11 -12.27
N PHE A 121 5.95 -0.45 -12.02
CA PHE A 121 6.00 0.85 -11.37
C PHE A 121 6.21 1.89 -12.45
N ARG A 122 5.37 2.93 -12.46
CA ARG A 122 5.36 3.94 -13.50
C ARG A 122 5.22 5.32 -12.89
N THR A 123 5.90 6.28 -13.51
CA THR A 123 5.69 7.71 -13.28
C THR A 123 4.68 8.23 -14.30
N TYR A 124 4.04 9.38 -14.05
CA TYR A 124 3.12 10.00 -15.01
C TYR A 124 3.67 10.10 -16.43
N LYS A 125 4.94 10.48 -16.55
CA LYS A 125 5.63 10.58 -17.85
C LYS A 125 5.59 9.26 -18.60
N ASP A 126 5.59 8.12 -17.91
CA ASP A 126 5.49 6.79 -18.52
C ASP A 126 4.03 6.36 -18.78
N PHE A 127 3.06 6.88 -18.01
CA PHE A 127 1.62 6.62 -18.21
C PHE A 127 1.10 7.21 -19.52
N ALA A 128 1.44 8.47 -19.80
CA ALA A 128 0.90 9.23 -20.93
C ALA A 128 1.20 8.59 -22.30
N TYR A 129 2.19 7.71 -22.38
CA TYR A 129 2.59 7.04 -23.63
C TYR A 129 2.04 5.62 -23.80
N SER A 130 1.44 5.01 -22.78
CA SER A 130 1.32 3.54 -22.72
C SER A 130 -0.06 2.97 -22.40
N MET A 131 -1.03 3.79 -22.00
CA MET A 131 -2.41 3.33 -21.76
C MET A 131 -3.43 4.27 -22.42
N GLU A 132 -4.09 3.79 -23.48
CA GLU A 132 -5.24 4.47 -24.07
C GLU A 132 -6.30 4.73 -22.98
N GLY A 133 -6.77 5.98 -22.87
CA GLY A 133 -7.77 6.39 -21.88
C GLY A 133 -7.21 6.93 -20.56
N PHE A 134 -5.87 6.97 -20.39
CA PHE A 134 -5.19 7.60 -19.26
C PHE A 134 -4.51 8.93 -19.61
N ASP A 135 -4.93 9.58 -20.70
CA ASP A 135 -4.35 10.83 -21.25
C ASP A 135 -4.32 12.01 -20.25
N GLN A 136 -5.03 11.90 -19.13
CA GLN A 136 -5.04 12.89 -18.06
C GLN A 136 -4.97 12.21 -16.69
N CYS A 137 -3.85 11.56 -16.37
CA CYS A 137 -3.58 11.26 -14.96
C CYS A 137 -3.50 12.59 -14.18
N PRO A 138 -4.37 12.84 -13.19
CA PRO A 138 -4.45 14.13 -12.50
C PRO A 138 -3.28 14.38 -11.55
N TYR A 139 -2.39 13.42 -11.38
CA TYR A 139 -1.30 13.45 -10.40
C TYR A 139 0.06 13.20 -11.07
N PRO A 140 0.61 14.20 -11.79
CA PRO A 140 1.79 14.02 -12.61
C PRO A 140 3.08 13.71 -11.83
N GLU A 141 3.11 14.07 -10.55
CA GLU A 141 4.27 13.86 -9.67
C GLU A 141 4.21 12.53 -8.91
N GLU A 142 3.12 11.76 -9.06
CA GLU A 142 2.95 10.50 -8.32
C GLU A 142 3.61 9.33 -9.05
N ILE A 143 4.14 8.40 -8.25
CA ILE A 143 4.52 7.06 -8.71
C ILE A 143 3.32 6.16 -8.48
N ALA A 144 3.00 5.31 -9.45
CA ALA A 144 1.95 4.32 -9.29
C ALA A 144 2.46 2.90 -9.56
N VAL A 145 1.85 1.95 -8.85
CA VAL A 145 1.89 0.53 -9.19
C VAL A 145 0.71 0.23 -10.11
N VAL A 146 1.02 -0.37 -11.26
CA VAL A 146 0.06 -0.73 -12.30
C VAL A 146 -0.01 -2.23 -12.42
N PHE A 147 -1.20 -2.80 -12.45
CA PHE A 147 -1.42 -4.23 -12.67
C PHE A 147 -2.74 -4.42 -13.40
N GLY A 148 -2.71 -4.82 -14.67
CA GLY A 148 -3.95 -4.80 -15.46
C GLY A 148 -4.39 -3.37 -15.76
N GLU A 149 -5.70 -3.16 -15.68
CA GLU A 149 -6.34 -1.84 -15.78
C GLU A 149 -6.31 -1.08 -14.43
N HIS A 150 -5.67 -1.66 -13.42
CA HIS A 150 -5.65 -1.11 -12.07
C HIS A 150 -4.41 -0.24 -11.86
N VAL A 151 -4.65 0.96 -11.31
CA VAL A 151 -3.61 1.94 -11.02
C VAL A 151 -3.75 2.38 -9.56
N ILE A 152 -2.70 2.18 -8.77
CA ILE A 152 -2.63 2.63 -7.38
C ILE A 152 -1.43 3.57 -7.21
N PHE A 153 -1.70 4.83 -6.87
CA PHE A 153 -0.68 5.82 -6.52
C PHE A 153 -0.06 5.55 -5.15
N ILE A 154 1.27 5.52 -5.08
CA ILE A 154 2.02 5.13 -3.89
C ILE A 154 1.87 6.16 -2.78
N ASN A 155 2.06 7.45 -3.04
CA ASN A 155 1.98 8.44 -1.96
C ASN A 155 0.53 8.70 -1.55
N ARG A 156 -0.33 8.91 -2.54
CA ARG A 156 -1.75 9.21 -2.31
C ARG A 156 -2.50 8.10 -1.59
N HIS A 157 -2.23 6.83 -1.91
CA HIS A 157 -2.94 5.71 -1.31
C HIS A 157 -2.09 5.03 -0.23
N ILE A 158 -0.92 4.49 -0.58
CA ILE A 158 -0.17 3.60 0.31
C ILE A 158 0.51 4.35 1.47
N MET A 159 1.23 5.43 1.18
CA MET A 159 1.88 6.22 2.23
C MET A 159 0.86 6.94 3.11
N ARG A 160 -0.21 7.47 2.51
CA ARG A 160 -1.27 8.15 3.26
C ARG A 160 -1.94 7.21 4.27
N ILE A 161 -2.22 5.95 3.90
CA ILE A 161 -2.74 4.94 4.83
C ILE A 161 -1.81 4.80 6.04
N PHE A 162 -0.51 4.67 5.81
CA PHE A 162 0.45 4.53 6.89
C PHE A 162 0.52 5.78 7.78
N ILE A 163 0.51 6.98 7.18
CA ILE A 163 0.52 8.26 7.92
C ILE A 163 -0.72 8.40 8.79
N ASP A 164 -1.91 8.16 8.24
CA ASP A 164 -3.17 8.27 8.97
C ASP A 164 -3.27 7.21 10.08
N LEU A 165 -2.75 6.01 9.83
CA LEU A 165 -2.62 4.97 10.86
C LEU A 165 -1.72 5.46 12.00
N CYS A 166 -0.54 6.01 11.70
CA CYS A 166 0.37 6.55 12.70
C CYS A 166 -0.27 7.69 13.50
N ASN A 167 -0.96 8.62 12.84
CA ASN A 167 -1.63 9.75 13.49
C ASN A 167 -2.63 9.26 14.56
N HIS A 168 -3.41 8.22 14.26
CA HIS A 168 -4.39 7.69 15.20
C HIS A 168 -3.82 6.71 16.24
N VAL A 169 -2.74 6.00 15.92
CA VAL A 169 -2.18 4.96 16.79
C VAL A 169 -1.24 5.55 17.81
N LEU A 170 -0.46 6.58 17.45
CA LEU A 170 0.45 7.26 18.36
C LEU A 170 -0.28 8.07 19.44
N GLU A 171 -1.59 8.28 19.27
CA GLU A 171 -2.48 8.83 20.31
C GLU A 171 -2.88 7.79 21.37
N LEU A 172 -2.69 6.49 21.10
CA LEU A 172 -2.99 5.45 22.07
C LEU A 172 -1.92 5.44 23.18
N PRO A 173 -2.31 5.32 24.46
CA PRO A 173 -1.38 5.31 25.59
C PRO A 173 -0.26 4.27 25.46
N ASP A 174 -0.59 3.14 24.85
CA ASP A 174 0.32 2.01 24.63
C ASP A 174 1.45 2.29 23.62
N PHE A 175 1.32 3.34 22.80
CA PHE A 175 2.26 3.65 21.72
C PHE A 175 2.98 5.00 21.86
N VAL A 176 2.75 5.73 22.96
CA VAL A 176 3.35 7.05 23.20
C VAL A 176 4.89 7.02 23.14
N ALA A 177 5.51 5.94 23.61
CA ALA A 177 6.96 5.75 23.57
C ALA A 177 7.53 5.71 22.13
N TYR A 178 6.72 5.33 21.14
CA TYR A 178 7.13 5.25 19.74
C TYR A 178 6.97 6.59 18.99
N LYS A 179 6.33 7.59 19.60
CA LYS A 179 6.03 8.88 18.96
C LYS A 179 7.27 9.64 18.48
N ASN A 180 8.41 9.47 19.15
CA ASN A 180 9.67 10.10 18.77
C ASN A 180 10.37 9.42 17.57
N TRP A 181 9.92 8.23 17.17
CA TRP A 181 10.51 7.44 16.09
C TRP A 181 9.75 7.55 14.76
N VAL A 182 8.66 8.32 14.75
CA VAL A 182 7.77 8.50 13.59
C VAL A 182 7.76 9.95 13.09
N LYS A 183 8.37 10.87 13.84
CA LYS A 183 8.52 12.29 13.48
C LYS A 183 9.70 12.49 12.55
#